data_AF-X1LCV2-F1
#
_entry.id   AF-X1LCV2-F1
#
_cell.length_a   1.000
_cell.length_b   1.000
_cell.length_c   1.000
_cell.angle_alpha   90.00
_cell.angle_beta   90.00
_cell.angle_gamma   90.00
#
_symmetry.space_group_name_H-M   'P 1'
#
loop_
_entity.id
_entity.type
_entity.pdbx_description
1 polymer ?
#
loop_
_entity_poly.entity_id
_entity_poly.type
_entity_poly.pdbx_seq_one_letter_code
_entity_poly.pdbx_strand_id
1 'polypeptide(L)' 'AIGMDTISLAAIKHLDEGMNAHKVLLNGIDRKFLIYEAMDLSSNLLYELSEVIALPWLIKKIDSAPCTILGII' A
#
# COMPACT_ATOMS: atom_id res chain seq x y z
N ALA A 1 0.82 3.40 -7.28
CA ALA A 1 0.60 2.80 -5.96
C ALA A 1 1.95 2.63 -5.27
N ILE A 2 1.95 2.40 -3.96
CA ILE A 2 3.13 2.06 -3.16
C ILE A 2 2.80 0.78 -2.40
N GLY A 3 3.66 -0.23 -2.53
CA GLY A 3 3.58 -1.49 -1.79
C GLY A 3 4.75 -1.62 -0.84
N MET A 4 4.52 -2.13 0.36
CA MET A 4 5.56 -2.32 1.38
C MET A 4 5.35 -3.59 2.20
N ASP A 5 6.46 -4.22 2.55
CA ASP A 5 6.53 -5.32 3.52
C ASP A 5 6.85 -4.75 4.92
N THR A 6 6.00 -3.83 5.34
CA THR A 6 5.98 -3.31 6.71
C THR A 6 4.55 -3.24 7.17
N ILE A 7 4.33 -3.40 8.49
CA ILE A 7 2.99 -3.37 9.09
C ILE A 7 2.28 -2.04 8.80
N SER A 8 3.04 -0.95 8.70
CA SER A 8 2.52 0.34 8.26
C SER A 8 3.61 1.22 7.65
N LEU A 9 3.19 2.19 6.84
CA LEU A 9 3.94 3.36 6.42
C LEU A 9 4.29 4.27 7.61
N ALA A 10 3.47 4.26 8.67
CA ALA A 10 3.74 5.03 9.87
C ALA A 10 4.62 4.24 10.85
N ALA A 11 5.84 4.72 11.08
CA ALA A 11 6.71 4.19 12.13
C ALA A 11 6.37 4.83 13.49
N ILE A 12 6.20 4.01 14.54
CA ILE A 12 5.84 4.50 15.89
C ILE A 12 6.82 5.54 16.43
N LYS A 13 8.12 5.41 16.11
CA LYS A 13 9.15 6.36 16.56
C LYS A 13 9.09 7.72 15.83
N HIS A 14 8.38 7.79 14.71
CA HIS A 14 8.31 8.93 13.78
C HIS A 14 6.87 9.13 13.29
N LEU A 15 5.92 9.18 14.23
CA LEU A 15 4.49 9.21 13.93
C LEU A 15 4.11 10.46 13.12
N ASP A 16 4.67 11.62 13.47
CA ASP A 16 4.35 12.88 12.79
C ASP A 16 4.79 12.84 11.31
N GLU A 17 5.99 12.30 11.05
CA GLU A 17 6.48 12.09 9.69
C GLU A 17 5.64 11.06 8.94
N GLY A 18 5.28 9.95 9.59
CA GLY A 18 4.42 8.91 9.00
C GLY A 18 3.01 9.42 8.66
N MET A 19 2.42 10.25 9.52
CA MET A 19 1.12 10.89 9.27
C MET A 19 1.21 11.92 8.14
N ASN A 20 2.30 12.68 8.07
CA ASN A 20 2.53 13.62 6.96
C ASN A 20 2.74 12.88 5.63
N ALA A 21 3.42 11.73 5.63
CA ALA A 21 3.54 10.88 4.46
C ALA A 21 2.16 10.40 3.97
N HIS A 22 1.31 9.87 4.86
CA HIS A 22 -0.08 9.51 4.51
C HIS A 22 -0.84 10.68 3.89
N LYS A 23 -0.80 11.86 4.52
CA LYS A 23 -1.48 13.05 4.00
C LYS A 23 -0.97 13.39 2.62
N VAL A 24 0.34 13.47 2.40
CA VAL A 24 0.90 13.85 1.10
C VAL A 24 0.52 12.83 0.01
N LEU A 25 0.57 11.53 0.32
CA LEU A 25 0.32 10.46 -0.64
C LEU A 25 -1.17 10.24 -0.96
N LEU A 26 -2.05 10.43 0.02
CA LEU A 26 -3.50 10.21 -0.10
C LEU A 26 -4.29 11.50 -0.42
N ASN A 27 -3.67 12.67 -0.30
CA ASN A 27 -4.27 13.95 -0.66
C ASN A 27 -4.11 14.26 -2.16
N GLY A 28 -4.99 15.10 -2.69
CA GLY A 28 -5.04 15.47 -4.11
C GLY A 28 -6.34 15.02 -4.78
N ILE A 29 -6.85 15.85 -5.69
CA ILE A 29 -8.12 15.62 -6.41
C ILE A 29 -7.94 14.61 -7.54
N ASP A 30 -6.79 14.65 -8.23
CA ASP A 30 -6.58 13.92 -9.49
C ASP A 30 -5.55 12.78 -9.44
N ARG A 31 -4.74 12.67 -8.38
CA ARG A 31 -3.66 11.68 -8.33
C ARG A 31 -3.30 11.23 -6.93
N LYS A 32 -4.15 10.37 -6.36
CA LYS A 32 -3.88 9.70 -5.08
C LYS A 32 -3.07 8.44 -5.31
N PHE A 33 -2.07 8.21 -4.46
CA PHE A 33 -1.45 6.89 -4.39
C PHE A 33 -2.38 5.94 -3.64
N LEU A 34 -2.47 4.70 -4.12
CA LEU A 34 -2.92 3.59 -3.28
C LEU A 34 -1.71 3.08 -2.48
N ILE A 35 -1.90 2.89 -1.18
CA ILE A 35 -0.89 2.37 -0.27
C ILE A 35 -1.30 0.95 0.11
N TYR A 36 -0.39 0.01 -0.04
CA TYR A 36 -0.55 -1.40 0.35
C TYR A 36 0.53 -1.73 1.37
N GLU A 37 0.10 -2.07 2.58
CA GLU A 37 0.95 -2.39 3.72
C GLU A 37 0.89 -3.91 3.97
N ALA A 38 1.89 -4.45 4.67
CA ALA A 38 2.00 -5.86 5.02
C ALA A 38 1.92 -6.82 3.81
N MET A 39 2.55 -6.46 2.69
CA MET A 39 2.71 -7.34 1.53
C MET A 39 3.85 -8.33 1.75
N ASP A 40 3.74 -9.55 1.19
CA ASP A 40 4.89 -10.43 1.05
C ASP A 40 5.74 -9.99 -0.16
N LEU A 41 6.92 -9.42 0.12
CA LEU A 41 7.87 -8.95 -0.89
C LEU A 41 9.21 -9.70 -0.79
N SER A 42 9.17 -10.99 -0.46
CA SER A 42 10.40 -11.80 -0.35
C SER A 42 11.28 -11.70 -1.60
N SER A 43 12.60 -11.66 -1.41
CA SER A 43 13.58 -11.23 -2.43
C SER A 43 13.63 -12.09 -3.70
N ASN A 44 13.23 -13.36 -3.61
CA ASN A 44 13.13 -14.27 -4.75
C ASN A 44 11.96 -13.93 -5.68
N LEU A 45 10.94 -13.20 -5.22
CA LEU A 45 9.76 -12.83 -6.02
C LEU A 45 10.00 -11.59 -6.88
N LEU A 46 10.79 -10.62 -6.40
CA LEU A 46 10.87 -9.29 -7.01
C LEU A 46 11.50 -9.25 -8.40
N TYR A 47 12.41 -10.19 -8.71
CA TYR A 47 13.11 -10.22 -9.99
C TYR A 47 12.32 -10.89 -11.10
N GLU A 48 11.34 -11.71 -10.74
CA GLU A 48 10.53 -12.48 -11.69
C GLU A 48 9.10 -11.89 -11.82
N LEU A 49 8.70 -11.00 -10.91
CA LEU A 49 7.38 -10.38 -10.89
C LEU A 49 7.11 -9.53 -12.14
N SER A 50 6.14 -9.94 -12.95
CA SER A 50 5.71 -9.25 -14.17
C SER A 50 4.48 -8.36 -13.95
N GLU A 51 3.58 -8.73 -13.03
CA GLU A 51 2.35 -7.99 -12.73
C GLU A 51 1.95 -8.10 -11.25
N VAL A 52 1.25 -7.08 -10.74
CA VAL A 52 0.60 -7.10 -9.42
C VAL A 52 -0.88 -6.76 -9.57
N ILE A 53 -1.73 -7.67 -9.10
CA ILE A 53 -3.18 -7.50 -9.06
C ILE A 53 -3.60 -7.22 -7.62
N ALA A 54 -4.36 -6.14 -7.42
CA ALA A 54 -4.92 -5.76 -6.12
C ALA A 54 -6.45 -5.89 -6.13
N LEU A 55 -6.98 -6.63 -5.15
CA LEU A 55 -8.40 -6.93 -4.99
C LEU A 55 -8.90 -6.42 -3.63
N PRO A 56 -9.21 -5.12 -3.49
CA PRO A 56 -9.73 -4.55 -2.25
C PRO A 56 -11.21 -4.90 -2.04
N TRP A 57 -11.65 -4.94 -0.79
CA TRP A 57 -13.09 -5.02 -0.51
C TRP A 57 -13.80 -3.74 -0.95
N LEU A 58 -14.89 -3.89 -1.72
CA LEU A 58 -15.71 -2.77 -2.15
C LEU A 58 -16.79 -2.46 -1.12
N ILE A 59 -16.42 -1.70 -0.09
CA ILE A 59 -17.36 -1.18 0.92
C ILE A 59 -17.65 0.29 0.61
N LYS A 60 -18.92 0.70 0.76
CA LYS A 60 -19.33 2.07 0.47
C LYS A 60 -18.83 3.03 1.55
N LYS A 61 -18.21 4.14 1.13
CA LYS A 61 -17.76 5.27 1.99
C LYS A 61 -16.67 4.93 3.03
N ILE A 62 -15.85 3.92 2.79
CA ILE A 62 -14.63 3.66 3.58
C ILE A 62 -13.42 4.36 2.96
N ASP A 63 -12.40 4.61 3.77
CA ASP A 63 -11.11 5.17 3.34
C ASP A 63 -10.09 4.09 2.95
N SER A 64 -10.20 2.92 3.56
CA SER A 64 -9.29 1.78 3.44
C SER A 64 -10.02 0.47 3.74
N ALA A 65 -9.51 -0.62 3.19
CA ALA A 65 -10.03 -1.96 3.40
C ALA A 65 -8.91 -3.00 3.29
N PRO A 66 -9.11 -4.20 3.88
CA PRO A 66 -8.33 -5.37 3.52
C PRO A 66 -8.30 -5.56 2.00
N CYS A 67 -7.13 -5.93 1.48
CA CYS A 67 -6.90 -6.12 0.07
C CYS A 67 -6.10 -7.40 -0.16
N THR A 68 -6.60 -8.26 -1.03
CA THR A 68 -5.81 -9.42 -1.49
C THR A 68 -4.88 -8.94 -2.60
N ILE A 69 -3.58 -9.22 -2.44
CA ILE A 69 -2.56 -8.93 -3.44
C ILE A 69 -2.11 -10.24 -4.07
N LEU A 70 -2.06 -10.28 -5.40
CA LEU A 70 -1.54 -11.40 -6.18
C LEU A 70 -0.38 -10.90 -7.04
N GLY A 71 0.76 -11.58 -6.95
CA GLY A 71 1.88 -11.40 -7.87
C GLY A 71 1.80 -12.39 -9.01
N ILE A 72 1.92 -11.91 -10.25
CA ILE A 72 2.11 -12.76 -11.43
C ILE A 72 3.61 -12.75 -11.73
N ILE A 73 4.15 -13.95 -11.88
CA ILE A 73 5.55 -14.21 -12.19
C ILE A 73 5.62 -14.54 -13.67
#